data_AF-A0A7X1TK18-F1
#
_entry.id   AF-A0A7X1TK18-F1
#
_cell.length_a   1.000
_cell.length_b   1.000
_cell.length_c   1.000
_cell.angle_alpha   90.00
_cell.angle_beta   90.00
_cell.angle_gamma   90.00
#
_symmetry.space_group_name_H-M   'P 1'
#
loop_
_entity.id
_entity.type
_entity.pdbx_description
1 polymer ?
#
loop_
_entity_poly.entity_id
_entity_poly.type
_entity_poly.pdbx_seq_one_letter_code
_entity_poly.pdbx_strand_id
1 'polypeptide(L)' 'MNSDNHIDIEIALRKFHELGLEEGDLGYAYWHEVGQRLKRAAGMQAQIDALSKELEQCRARPGKAD' A
#
# COMPACT_ATOMS: atom_id res chain seq x y z
N MET A 1 -18.14 -6.30 -6.96
CA MET A 1 -17.06 -7.12 -7.55
C MET A 1 -15.96 -7.23 -6.51
N ASN A 2 -15.50 -8.46 -6.27
CA ASN A 2 -14.72 -8.97 -5.13
C ASN A 2 -13.77 -7.97 -4.43
N SER A 3 -14.06 -7.69 -3.16
CA SER A 3 -13.29 -6.84 -2.26
C SER A 3 -12.20 -7.60 -1.47
N ASP A 4 -11.73 -8.74 -1.98
CA ASP A 4 -10.83 -9.64 -1.24
C ASP A 4 -9.37 -9.61 -1.73
N ASN A 5 -8.98 -8.56 -2.47
CA ASN A 5 -7.64 -8.46 -3.07
C ASN A 5 -6.70 -7.56 -2.24
N HIS A 6 -6.91 -7.48 -0.92
CA HIS A 6 -6.02 -6.73 -0.05
C HIS A 6 -4.77 -7.58 0.20
N ILE A 7 -3.71 -7.27 -0.55
CA ILE A 7 -2.40 -7.88 -0.33
C ILE A 7 -1.96 -7.51 1.08
N ASP A 8 -1.83 -8.51 1.95
CA ASP A 8 -1.21 -8.32 3.25
C ASP A 8 0.28 -8.02 3.02
N ILE A 9 0.62 -6.74 3.16
CA ILE A 9 1.95 -6.22 2.88
C ILE A 9 2.99 -6.81 3.84
N GLU A 10 2.60 -7.12 5.08
CA GLU A 10 3.53 -7.73 6.05
C GLU A 10 3.89 -9.16 5.64
N ILE A 11 2.89 -9.94 5.21
CA ILE A 11 3.11 -11.29 4.68
C ILE A 11 3.97 -11.25 3.42
N ALA A 12 3.70 -10.33 2.49
CA ALA A 12 4.47 -10.18 1.26
C ALA A 12 5.94 -9.82 1.53
N LEU A 13 6.19 -8.86 2.42
CA LEU A 13 7.54 -8.44 2.79
C LEU A 13 8.33 -9.57 3.46
N ARG A 14 7.67 -10.35 4.32
CA ARG A 14 8.29 -11.52 4.95
C ARG A 14 8.69 -12.55 3.89
N LYS A 15 7.83 -12.81 2.91
CA LYS A 15 8.12 -13.77 1.82
C LYS A 15 9.25 -13.30 0.91
N PHE A 16 9.33 -12.01 0.58
CA PHE A 16 10.46 -11.44 -0.15
C PHE A 16 11.78 -11.57 0.61
N HIS A 17 11.76 -11.40 1.93
CA HIS A 17 12.94 -11.62 2.75
C HIS A 17 13.40 -13.09 2.72
N GLU A 18 12.46 -14.05 2.82
CA GLU A 18 12.76 -15.48 2.70
C GLU A 18 13.40 -15.81 1.34
N LEU A 19 12.79 -15.34 0.23
CA LEU A 19 13.30 -15.55 -1.13
C LEU A 19 14.69 -14.94 -1.34
N GLY A 20 14.91 -13.75 -0.79
CA GLY A 20 16.20 -13.06 -0.85
C GLY A 20 17.33 -13.82 -0.17
N LEU A 21 17.04 -14.57 0.90
CA LEU A 21 18.03 -15.40 1.58
C LEU A 21 18.38 -16.66 0.76
N GLU A 22 17.42 -17.22 0.01
CA GLU A 22 17.63 -18.42 -0.83
C GLU A 22 18.51 -18.14 -2.06
N GLU A 23 18.41 -16.94 -2.63
CA GLU A 23 19.13 -16.53 -3.86
C GLU A 23 20.47 -15.82 -3.61
N GLY A 24 20.87 -15.66 -2.35
CA GLY A 24 22.09 -14.94 -1.95
C GLY A 24 21.99 -13.41 -2.13
N ASP A 25 23.13 -12.70 -2.02
CA ASP A 25 23.15 -11.22 -1.94
C ASP A 25 22.44 -10.51 -3.11
N LEU A 26 22.48 -11.08 -4.32
CA LEU A 26 21.83 -10.51 -5.49
C LEU A 26 20.29 -10.60 -5.41
N GLY A 27 19.77 -11.74 -4.95
CA GLY A 27 18.34 -11.93 -4.73
C GLY A 27 17.85 -11.13 -3.54
N TYR A 28 18.64 -11.03 -2.47
CA TYR A 28 18.32 -10.19 -1.32
C TYR A 28 18.11 -8.72 -1.72
N ALA A 29 19.06 -8.14 -2.48
CA ALA A 29 18.95 -6.76 -2.94
C ALA A 29 17.70 -6.53 -3.82
N TYR A 30 17.43 -7.47 -4.73
CA TYR A 30 16.27 -7.40 -5.61
C TYR A 30 14.94 -7.47 -4.85
N TRP A 31 14.75 -8.51 -4.03
CA TRP A 31 13.52 -8.70 -3.26
C TRP A 31 13.31 -7.62 -2.20
N HIS A 32 14.39 -7.10 -1.63
CA HIS A 32 14.33 -5.93 -0.75
C HIS A 32 13.83 -4.69 -1.51
N GLU A 33 14.34 -4.41 -2.72
CA GLU A 33 13.87 -3.27 -3.53
C GLU A 33 12.39 -3.42 -3.92
N VAL A 34 11.97 -4.62 -4.33
CA VAL A 34 10.56 -4.94 -4.61
C VAL A 34 9.69 -4.68 -3.39
N GLY A 35 10.13 -5.10 -2.21
CA GLY A 35 9.44 -4.83 -0.95
C GLY A 35 9.28 -3.34 -0.63
N GLN A 36 10.34 -2.54 -0.81
CA GLN A 36 10.28 -1.09 -0.60
C GLN A 36 9.27 -0.40 -1.54
N ARG A 37 9.23 -0.82 -2.82
CA ARG A 37 8.26 -0.30 -3.79
C ARG A 37 6.83 -0.65 -3.39
N LEU A 38 6.59 -1.88 -2.97
CA LEU A 38 5.27 -2.34 -2.51
C LEU A 38 4.82 -1.54 -1.28
N LYS A 39 5.71 -1.36 -0.29
CA LYS A 39 5.42 -0.56 0.91
C LYS A 39 5.06 0.89 0.56
N ARG A 40 5.79 1.49 -0.39
CA ARG A 40 5.50 2.85 -0.86
C ARG A 40 4.14 2.93 -1.56
N ALA A 41 3.82 1.96 -2.41
CA ALA A 41 2.53 1.90 -3.10
C ALA A 41 1.36 1.77 -2.10
N ALA A 42 1.49 0.88 -1.11
CA ALA A 42 0.50 0.75 -0.04
C ALA A 42 0.31 2.05 0.76
N GLY A 43 1.41 2.74 1.08
CA GLY A 43 1.36 4.05 1.74
C GLY A 43 0.71 5.15 0.89
N MET A 44 0.88 5.11 -0.44
CA MET A 44 0.19 6.03 -1.36
C MET A 44 -1.30 5.72 -1.45
N GLN A 45 -1.68 4.44 -1.52
CA GLN A 45 -3.07 4.01 -1.52
C GLN A 45 -3.79 4.48 -0.26
N ALA A 46 -3.20 4.26 0.92
CA ALA A 46 -3.76 4.73 2.19
C ALA A 46 -3.96 6.25 2.24
N GLN A 47 -3.04 7.04 1.65
CA GLN A 47 -3.20 8.48 1.53
C GLN A 47 -4.34 8.86 0.57
N ILE A 48 -4.47 8.16 -0.56
CA ILE A 48 -5.58 8.37 -1.50
C ILE A 48 -6.91 8.08 -0.82
N ASP A 49 -7.01 6.99 -0.06
CA ASP A 49 -8.23 6.64 0.68
C ASP A 49 -8.57 7.68 1.75
N ALA A 50 -7.56 8.18 2.49
CA ALA A 50 -7.74 9.25 3.46
C ALA A 50 -8.23 10.56 2.80
N LEU A 51 -7.56 11.00 1.74
CA LEU A 51 -7.93 12.21 1.00
C LEU A 51 -9.30 12.09 0.35
N SER A 52 -9.64 10.92 -0.19
CA SER A 52 -10.96 10.66 -0.78
C SER A 52 -12.05 10.82 0.29
N LYS A 53 -11.83 10.25 1.47
CA LYS A 53 -12.75 10.38 2.61
C LYS A 53 -12.90 11.82 3.09
N GLU A 54 -11.82 12.59 3.16
CA GLU A 54 -11.87 14.02 3.52
C GLU A 54 -12.67 14.82 2.47
N LEU A 55 -12.48 14.51 1.20
CA LEU A 55 -13.16 15.15 0.09
C LEU A 55 -14.67 14.85 0.12
N GLU A 56 -15.05 13.60 0.37
CA GLU A 56 -16.44 13.19 0.58
C GLU A 56 -17.08 13.96 1.76
N GLN A 57 -16.36 14.10 2.88
CA GLN A 57 -16.84 14.88 4.03
C GLN A 57 -17.01 16.37 3.70
N CYS A 58 -16.10 16.95 2.92
CA CYS A 58 -16.22 18.34 2.48
C CYS A 58 -17.43 18.55 1.56
N ARG A 59 -17.66 17.63 0.63
CA ARG A 59 -18.84 17.65 -0.26
C ARG A 59 -20.16 17.43 0.47
N ALA A 60 -20.14 16.64 1.55
CA ALA A 60 -21.32 16.36 2.35
C ALA A 60 -21.69 17.50 3.32
N ARG A 61 -20.83 18.51 3.50
CA ARG A 61 -21.23 19.73 4.21
C ARG A 61 -22.16 20.52 3.30
N PRO A 62 -23.44 20.72 3.68
CA PRO A 62 -24.30 21.61 2.92
C PRO A 62 -23.63 22.98 2.94
N GLY A 63 -23.47 23.58 1.75
CA GLY A 63 -23.13 24.99 1.67
C GLY A 63 -24.08 25.73 2.61
N LYS A 64 -23.52 26.49 3.55
CA LYS A 64 -24.31 27.53 4.20
C LYS A 64 -24.71 28.48 3.07
N ALA A 65 -25.87 28.21 2.47
CA ALA A 65 -26.61 29.18 1.71
C ALA A 65 -27.07 30.21 2.75
N ASP A 66 -26.28 31.27 2.89
CA ASP A 66 -26.77 32.59 3.27
C ASP A 66 -27.38 33.22 2.01
#